data_AF-R9KLD8-F1
#
_entry.id   AF-R9KLD8-F1
#
_cell.length_a   1.000
_cell.length_b   1.000
_cell.length_c   1.000
_cell.angle_alpha   90.00
_cell.angle_beta   90.00
_cell.angle_gamma   90.00
#
_symmetry.space_group_name_H-M   'P 1'
#
loop_
_entity.id
_entity.type
_entity.pdbx_description
1 polymer ?
#
loop_
_entity_poly.entity_id
_entity_poly.type
_entity_poly.pdbx_seq_one_letter_code
_entity_poly.pdbx_strand_id
1 'polypeptide(L)'
;MPKKKPRLQFRYYEMCANEQVLALLGESWRRPYGEGISDLHFHNYMEIGICYEGYGKSTLRDNVNIFRGGGNQHHTSQLPSPQ
;
A
#
# COMPACT_ATOMS: atom_id res chain seq x y z
N MET A 1 -19.40 -16.84 -20.42
CA MET A 1 -19.49 -15.47 -19.86
C MET A 1 -18.33 -14.65 -20.43
N PRO A 2 -18.55 -13.47 -21.03
CA PRO A 2 -17.44 -12.66 -21.54
C PRO A 2 -16.53 -12.23 -20.39
N LYS A 3 -15.21 -12.42 -20.53
CA LYS A 3 -14.22 -11.92 -19.56
C LYS A 3 -14.36 -10.38 -19.51
N LYS A 4 -14.81 -9.86 -18.37
CA LYS A 4 -14.95 -8.41 -18.15
C LYS A 4 -13.55 -7.81 -18.29
N LYS A 5 -13.39 -6.84 -19.20
CA LYS A 5 -12.11 -6.14 -19.34
C LYS A 5 -11.77 -5.47 -18.00
N PRO A 6 -10.55 -5.61 -17.48
CA PRO A 6 -10.14 -4.94 -16.26
C PRO A 6 -10.30 -3.43 -16.47
N ARG A 7 -10.99 -2.76 -15.54
CA ARG A 7 -11.14 -1.31 -15.61
C ARG A 7 -9.88 -0.68 -15.02
N LEU A 8 -9.31 0.25 -15.76
CA LEU A 8 -8.17 1.02 -15.31
C LEU A 8 -8.64 2.40 -14.84
N GLN A 9 -8.23 2.81 -13.64
CA GLN A 9 -8.57 4.11 -13.09
C GLN A 9 -7.32 4.87 -12.67
N PHE A 10 -7.25 6.14 -12.99
CA PHE A 10 -6.27 7.05 -12.41
C PHE A 10 -6.99 7.93 -11.38
N ARG A 11 -6.56 7.85 -10.12
CA ARG A 11 -7.10 8.65 -9.02
C ARG A 11 -6.11 9.75 -8.71
N TYR A 12 -6.52 10.97 -9.03
CA TYR A 12 -5.73 12.17 -8.81
C TYR A 12 -6.14 12.83 -7.50
N TYR A 13 -5.16 13.12 -6.65
CA TYR A 13 -5.34 13.88 -5.41
C TYR A 13 -4.60 15.21 -5.51
N GLU A 14 -5.18 16.24 -4.91
CA GLU A 14 -4.52 17.53 -4.68
C GLU A 14 -4.26 17.66 -3.18
N MET A 15 -3.00 17.88 -2.80
CA MET A 15 -2.61 18.16 -1.41
C MET A 15 -2.42 19.66 -1.25
N CYS A 16 -2.78 20.20 -0.08
CA CYS A 16 -2.52 21.60 0.22
C CYS A 16 -1.01 21.90 0.18
N ALA A 17 -0.67 23.13 -0.17
CA ALA A 17 0.72 23.58 -0.17
C ALA A 17 1.33 23.40 1.23
N ASN A 18 2.57 22.89 1.28
CA ASN A 18 3.32 22.56 2.50
C ASN A 18 2.85 21.34 3.29
N GLU A 19 1.86 20.60 2.81
CA GLU A 19 1.50 19.30 3.41
C GLU A 19 2.39 18.18 2.90
N GLN A 20 2.79 17.29 3.80
CA GLN A 20 3.60 16.12 3.47
C GLN A 20 2.77 14.84 3.29
N VAL A 21 1.60 14.79 3.94
CA VAL A 21 0.77 13.59 4.02
C VAL A 21 -0.71 13.98 3.90
N LEU A 22 -1.43 13.28 3.01
CA LEU A 22 -2.89 13.29 2.99
C LEU A 22 -3.40 12.08 3.79
N ALA A 23 -3.96 12.33 4.97
CA ALA A 23 -4.44 11.27 5.85
C ALA A 23 -5.79 10.70 5.36
N LEU A 24 -5.79 9.40 5.02
CA LEU A 24 -7.00 8.64 4.70
C LEU A 24 -7.42 7.84 5.95
N LEU A 25 -8.43 8.33 6.66
CA LEU A 25 -8.81 7.84 7.98
C LEU A 25 -10.23 7.24 7.99
N GLY A 26 -10.48 6.34 8.94
CA GLY A 26 -11.79 5.72 9.19
C GLY A 26 -11.86 4.23 8.82
N GLU A 27 -12.88 3.55 9.36
CA GLU A 27 -13.06 2.09 9.19
C GLU A 27 -13.23 1.65 7.73
N SER A 28 -13.70 2.54 6.84
CA SER A 28 -13.80 2.27 5.40
C SER A 28 -12.45 1.99 4.73
N TRP A 29 -11.35 2.41 5.35
CA TRP A 29 -9.98 2.15 4.89
C TRP A 29 -9.40 0.86 5.45
N ARG A 30 -10.07 0.21 6.39
CA ARG A 30 -9.67 -1.08 6.94
C ARG A 30 -10.26 -2.21 6.09
N ARG A 31 -9.51 -2.64 5.07
CA ARG A 31 -9.97 -3.60 4.06
C ARG A 31 -8.87 -4.57 3.64
N PRO A 32 -9.22 -5.80 3.19
CA PRO A 32 -8.25 -6.68 2.56
C PRO A 32 -7.81 -6.07 1.23
N TYR A 33 -6.50 -5.88 1.07
CA TYR A 33 -5.89 -5.44 -0.17
C TYR A 33 -5.47 -6.65 -1.01
N GLY A 34 -5.80 -6.64 -2.30
CA GLY A 34 -5.45 -7.69 -3.27
C GLY A 34 -6.53 -8.75 -3.51
N GLU A 35 -7.56 -8.85 -2.65
CA GLU A 35 -8.65 -9.79 -2.82
C GLU A 35 -9.85 -9.14 -3.54
N GLY A 36 -10.36 -9.77 -4.60
CA GLY A 36 -11.55 -9.30 -5.33
C GLY A 36 -11.39 -7.99 -6.11
N ILE A 37 -10.17 -7.52 -6.37
CA ILE A 37 -9.92 -6.28 -7.11
C ILE A 37 -10.13 -6.51 -8.61
N SER A 38 -11.27 -6.09 -9.14
CA SER A 38 -11.56 -6.08 -10.59
C SER A 38 -11.03 -4.84 -11.32
N ASP A 39 -10.79 -3.77 -10.57
CA ASP A 39 -10.49 -2.44 -11.08
C ASP A 39 -9.09 -2.03 -10.60
N LEU A 40 -8.12 -2.10 -11.51
CA LEU A 40 -6.74 -1.65 -11.26
C LEU A 40 -6.75 -0.12 -11.21
N HIS A 41 -6.13 0.46 -10.19
CA HIS A 41 -6.03 1.90 -10.09
C HIS A 41 -4.61 2.36 -9.74
N PHE A 42 -4.29 3.56 -10.21
CA PHE A 42 -3.02 4.24 -9.98
C PHE A 42 -3.26 5.59 -9.30
N HIS A 43 -2.26 6.05 -8.56
CA HIS A 43 -2.28 7.29 -7.80
C HIS A 43 -1.14 8.20 -8.27
N ASN A 44 -1.34 9.52 -8.18
CA ASN A 44 -0.26 10.50 -8.36
C ASN A 44 0.68 10.59 -7.15
N TYR A 45 0.22 10.16 -5.97
CA TYR A 45 1.01 10.06 -4.75
C TYR A 45 1.14 8.62 -4.27
N MET A 46 2.18 8.34 -3.48
CA MET A 46 2.39 7.03 -2.87
C MET A 46 1.42 6.82 -1.71
N GLU A 47 0.71 5.70 -1.70
CA GLU A 47 -0.12 5.26 -0.57
C GLU A 47 0.71 4.37 0.37
N ILE A 48 0.65 4.64 1.68
CA ILE A 48 1.25 3.81 2.71
C ILE A 48 0.13 3.35 3.65
N GLY A 49 -0.08 2.03 3.73
CA GLY A 49 -1.04 1.42 4.64
C GLY A 49 -0.34 0.75 5.82
N ILE A 50 -0.98 0.77 6.99
CA ILE A 50 -0.55 0.01 8.17
C ILE A 50 -1.34 -1.30 8.21
N CYS A 51 -0.64 -2.42 8.21
CA CYS A 51 -1.26 -3.73 8.43
C CYS A 51 -1.49 -3.92 9.93
N TYR A 52 -2.74 -3.71 10.38
CA TYR A 52 -3.12 -3.94 11.78
C TYR A 52 -3.29 -5.43 12.08
N GLU A 53 -3.83 -6.19 11.12
CA GLU A 53 -4.16 -7.61 11.26
C GLU A 53 -3.81 -8.38 9.98
N GLY A 54 -3.50 -9.67 10.13
CA GLY A 54 -3.19 -10.55 9.00
C GLY A 54 -1.74 -10.47 8.53
N TYR A 55 -1.52 -10.81 7.26
CA TYR A 55 -0.20 -10.78 6.61
C TYR A 55 -0.34 -10.40 5.14
N GLY A 56 0.74 -9.89 4.56
CA GLY A 56 0.74 -9.51 3.16
C GLY A 56 2.15 -9.37 2.60
N LYS A 57 2.19 -8.98 1.33
CA LYS A 57 3.42 -8.80 0.56
C LYS A 57 3.34 -7.48 -0.19
N SER A 58 4.37 -6.65 -0.04
CA SER A 58 4.57 -5.44 -0.84
C SER A 58 5.72 -5.68 -1.80
N THR A 59 5.51 -5.38 -3.08
CA THR A 59 6.57 -5.40 -4.09
C THR A 59 6.85 -3.98 -4.52
N LEU A 60 8.10 -3.54 -4.38
CA LEU A 60 8.59 -2.27 -4.89
C LEU A 60 9.79 -2.53 -5.80
N ARG A 61 9.61 -2.30 -7.10
CA ARG A 61 10.57 -2.71 -8.15
C ARG A 61 10.80 -4.22 -8.04
N ASP A 62 12.04 -4.64 -7.79
CA ASP A 62 12.43 -6.04 -7.68
C ASP A 62 12.44 -6.54 -6.22
N ASN A 63 12.21 -5.64 -5.26
CA ASN A 63 12.21 -5.98 -3.85
C ASN A 63 10.83 -6.43 -3.38
N VAL A 64 10.80 -7.53 -2.65
CA VAL A 64 9.59 -8.12 -2.08
C VAL A 64 9.71 -8.10 -0.56
N ASN A 65 8.81 -7.38 0.10
CA ASN A 65 8.76 -7.27 1.57
C ASN A 65 7.50 -7.97 2.08
N ILE A 66 7.66 -8.90 3.02
CA ILE A 66 6.55 -9.57 3.71
C ILE A 66 6.27 -8.85 5.01
N PHE A 67 5.00 -8.55 5.28
CA PHE A 67 4.57 -7.87 6.49
C PHE A 67 3.47 -8.66 7.22
N ARG A 68 3.34 -8.43 8.52
CA ARG A 68 2.33 -9.02 9.41
C ARG A 68 1.80 -7.96 10.36
N GLY A 69 0.50 -7.97 10.61
CA GLY A 69 -0.13 -7.13 11.62
C GLY A 69 0.05 -7.67 13.03
N GLY A 70 -0.15 -6.80 14.03
CA GLY A 70 -0.13 -7.20 15.44
C GLY A 70 1.20 -7.02 16.19
N GLY A 71 2.11 -6.17 15.72
CA GLY A 71 3.19 -5.62 16.55
C GLY A 71 4.23 -6.63 17.05
N ASN A 72 5.25 -6.87 16.23
CA ASN A 72 6.67 -7.04 16.61
C ASN A 72 7.46 -7.34 15.33
N GLN A 73 7.68 -6.31 14.50
CA GLN A 73 8.69 -6.38 13.45
C GLN A 73 9.89 -5.56 13.87
N HIS A 74 10.74 -6.17 14.70
CA HIS A 74 12.18 -5.93 14.61
C HIS A 74 12.64 -6.44 13.24
N HIS A 75 12.36 -5.71 12.18
CA HIS A 75 13.15 -5.79 10.97
C HIS A 75 14.06 -4.57 10.99
N THR A 76 15.13 -4.69 11.77
CA THR A 76 16.35 -3.92 11.53
C THR A 76 16.70 -4.13 10.07
N SER A 77 16.44 -3.14 9.22
CA SER A 77 17.29 -2.95 8.07
C SER A 77 18.70 -2.86 8.66
N GLN A 78 19.48 -3.92 8.45
CA GLN A 78 20.92 -3.82 8.67
C GLN A 78 21.38 -2.71 7.73
N LEU A 79 21.61 -1.52 8.31
CA LEU A 79 22.50 -0.55 7.70
C LEU A 79 23.81 -1.31 7.47
N PRO A 80 24.36 -1.33 6.25
CA PRO A 80 25.67 -1.92 6.04
C PRO A 80 26.65 -1.17 6.94
N SER A 81 27.39 -1.91 7.77
CA SER A 81 28.48 -1.36 8.58
C SER A 81 29.44 -0.61 7.67
N PRO A 82 29.84 0.63 8.01
CA PRO A 82 30.90 1.30 7.26
C PRO A 82 32.19 0.49 7.44
N GLN A 83 32.84 0.17 6.31
CA GLN A 83 34.24 -0.26 6.29
C GLN A 83 35.16 0.92 6.57
#